data_AF-A0A449BX22-F1
#
_entry.id   AF-A0A449BX22-F1
#
_cell.length_a   1.000
_cell.length_b   1.000
_cell.length_c   1.000
_cell.angle_alpha   90.00
_cell.angle_beta   90.00
_cell.angle_gamma   90.00
#
_symmetry.space_group_name_H-M   'P 1'
#
loop_
_entity.id
_entity.type
_entity.pdbx_description
1 polymer ?
#
loop_
_entity_poly.entity_id
_entity_poly.type
_entity_poly.pdbx_seq_one_letter_code
_entity_poly.pdbx_strand_id
1 'polypeptide(L)'
;MSTTNPTIETTEWDDLQRKFGNLPPLEKEIKEEEIYLKTIDRIENENIFENKNLEELKILEEEHQDDEYLKIINKYKMDRINEINKNRLLDRYGDVYEISKETFITEINEASKHNPFSNINNSEEINEVKEKKKNGTYVVLHLYSDNVIACKILNKILKEIAIKHKYIKFTKGVYNKIIENYPENKLPTILIYYNGTCMHQICNLINNINGGLNNLNLKSFENFLKKYNILKQQKCANITNSSSNENTDSSDSDTEKRKKNIRTQKQYMSFNLFSNRNEEYDSSSNESEMKSKGYSSSLMDRKISLSRL
;
A
#
# COMPACT_ATOMS: atom_id res chain seq x y z
N MET A 1 -5.52 -0.20 51.69
CA MET A 1 -5.35 1.26 51.68
C MET A 1 -5.87 1.78 50.36
N SER A 2 -6.80 2.73 50.38
CA SER A 2 -7.42 3.30 49.19
C SER A 2 -6.43 4.20 48.46
N THR A 3 -6.03 3.82 47.25
CA THR A 3 -5.19 4.64 46.37
C THR A 3 -6.09 5.59 45.58
N THR A 4 -6.56 6.65 46.23
CA THR A 4 -7.16 7.79 45.52
C THR A 4 -6.06 8.53 44.80
N ASN A 5 -6.15 8.64 43.47
CA ASN A 5 -5.43 9.67 42.71
C ASN A 5 -5.61 11.02 43.43
N PRO A 6 -4.56 11.83 43.58
CA PRO A 6 -4.69 13.13 44.22
C PRO A 6 -5.52 14.02 43.29
N THR A 7 -6.83 14.10 43.53
CA THR A 7 -7.63 15.20 43.02
C THR A 7 -7.05 16.48 43.60
N ILE A 8 -6.75 17.49 42.79
CA ILE A 8 -6.39 18.81 43.31
C ILE A 8 -7.60 19.33 44.10
N GLU A 9 -7.62 19.08 45.41
CA GLU A 9 -8.65 19.56 46.31
C GLU A 9 -8.51 21.08 46.41
N THR A 10 -9.49 21.81 45.90
CA THR A 10 -9.51 23.29 45.96
C THR A 10 -10.41 23.73 47.11
N THR A 11 -9.97 24.73 47.87
CA THR A 11 -10.80 25.31 48.93
C THR A 11 -11.77 26.34 48.36
N GLU A 12 -12.86 26.62 49.09
CA GLU A 12 -13.81 27.69 48.72
C GLU A 12 -13.12 29.06 48.54
N TRP A 13 -12.04 29.29 49.29
CA TRP A 13 -11.21 30.49 49.16
C TRP A 13 -10.40 30.54 47.86
N ASP A 14 -9.89 29.40 47.39
CA ASP A 14 -9.12 29.32 46.12
C ASP A 14 -10.02 29.60 44.92
N ASP A 15 -11.26 29.14 44.96
CA ASP A 15 -12.24 29.36 43.91
C ASP A 15 -12.72 30.82 43.86
N LEU A 16 -12.87 31.46 45.04
CA LEU A 16 -13.10 32.91 45.11
C LEU A 16 -11.92 33.70 44.55
N GLN A 17 -10.69 33.36 44.92
CA GLN A 17 -9.49 34.04 44.41
C GLN A 17 -9.35 33.92 42.88
N ARG A 18 -9.69 32.76 42.29
CA ARG A 18 -9.78 32.59 40.83
C ARG A 18 -10.89 33.43 40.21
N LYS A 19 -12.07 33.51 40.83
CA LYS A 19 -13.19 34.33 40.36
C LYS A 19 -12.87 35.83 40.36
N PHE A 20 -12.08 36.29 41.32
CA PHE A 20 -11.62 37.68 41.40
C PHE A 20 -10.35 37.98 40.59
N GLY A 21 -9.80 36.99 39.87
CA GLY A 21 -8.64 37.16 38.98
C GLY A 21 -7.29 37.24 39.69
N ASN A 22 -7.23 36.87 40.98
CA ASN A 22 -6.00 36.87 41.77
C ASN A 22 -5.19 35.57 41.60
N LEU A 23 -5.86 34.46 41.29
CA LEU A 23 -5.22 33.17 40.94
C LEU A 23 -5.43 32.86 39.45
N PRO A 24 -4.46 32.20 38.79
CA PRO A 24 -4.64 31.70 37.43
C PRO A 24 -5.77 30.66 37.36
N PRO A 25 -6.44 30.51 36.19
CA PRO A 25 -7.46 29.49 36.01
C PRO A 25 -6.88 28.10 36.32
N LEU A 26 -7.63 27.28 37.05
CA LEU A 26 -7.20 25.94 37.42
C LEU A 26 -6.93 25.15 36.14
N GLU A 27 -5.74 24.58 36.02
CA GLU A 27 -5.40 23.69 34.93
C GLU A 27 -6.34 22.48 35.01
N LYS A 28 -7.12 22.27 33.94
CA LYS A 28 -7.96 21.07 33.85
C LYS A 28 -7.03 19.88 33.81
N GLU A 29 -7.14 18.99 34.79
CA GLU A 29 -6.50 17.69 34.74
C GLU A 29 -6.98 16.97 33.48
N ILE A 30 -6.08 16.82 32.51
CA ILE A 30 -6.35 16.04 31.32
C ILE A 30 -6.43 14.59 31.79
N LYS A 31 -7.62 13.99 31.71
CA LYS A 31 -7.82 12.60 32.11
C LYS A 31 -6.94 11.69 31.25
N GLU A 32 -6.42 10.63 31.84
CA GLU A 32 -5.61 9.63 31.14
C GLU A 32 -6.36 9.05 29.92
N GLU A 33 -7.68 8.88 30.03
CA GLU A 33 -8.58 8.48 28.95
C GLU A 33 -8.54 9.45 27.75
N GLU A 34 -8.46 10.75 28.01
CA GLU A 34 -8.45 11.78 26.97
C GLU A 34 -7.09 11.83 26.24
N ILE A 35 -6.01 11.56 26.97
CA ILE A 35 -4.66 11.38 26.39
C ILE A 35 -4.62 10.14 25.51
N TYR A 36 -5.24 9.05 25.97
CA TYR A 36 -5.30 7.78 25.26
C TYR A 36 -6.09 7.89 23.95
N LEU A 37 -7.29 8.48 23.97
CA LEU A 37 -8.10 8.76 22.78
C LEU A 37 -7.34 9.61 21.76
N LYS A 38 -6.65 10.66 22.22
CA LYS A 38 -5.85 11.52 21.35
C LYS A 38 -4.69 10.77 20.68
N THR A 39 -4.19 9.73 21.32
CA THR A 39 -3.12 8.88 20.79
C THR A 39 -3.65 7.96 19.69
N ILE A 40 -4.80 7.34 19.91
CA ILE A 40 -5.51 6.53 18.91
C ILE A 40 -5.81 7.37 17.66
N ASP A 41 -6.37 8.57 17.85
CA ASP A 41 -6.66 9.49 16.76
C ASP A 41 -5.39 9.86 15.99
N ARG A 42 -4.25 10.06 16.65
CA ARG A 42 -2.96 10.27 15.96
C ARG A 42 -2.55 9.05 15.16
N ILE A 43 -2.64 7.85 15.72
CA ILE A 43 -2.26 6.61 15.02
C ILE A 43 -3.11 6.41 13.76
N GLU A 44 -4.41 6.68 13.83
CA GLU A 44 -5.30 6.59 12.68
C GLU A 44 -4.97 7.63 11.60
N ASN A 45 -4.64 8.86 12.00
CA ASN A 45 -4.45 9.97 11.06
C ASN A 45 -3.02 10.07 10.49
N GLU A 46 -2.00 9.73 11.26
CA GLU A 46 -0.59 9.90 10.87
C GLU A 46 -0.06 8.71 10.05
N ASN A 47 -0.90 7.71 9.74
CA ASN A 47 -0.53 6.52 8.97
C ASN A 47 0.83 5.93 9.39
N ILE A 48 1.05 5.81 10.71
CA ILE A 48 2.33 5.34 11.30
C ILE A 48 2.76 3.96 10.73
N PHE A 49 1.78 3.21 10.22
CA PHE A 49 1.94 1.89 9.64
C PHE A 49 2.16 1.89 8.11
N GLU A 50 2.17 3.04 7.41
CA GLU A 50 2.30 3.10 5.93
C GLU A 50 3.64 2.55 5.43
N ASN A 51 4.69 2.61 6.24
CA ASN A 51 6.00 2.06 5.87
C ASN A 51 6.26 0.65 6.40
N LYS A 52 5.34 0.08 7.19
CA LYS A 52 5.51 -1.24 7.79
C LYS A 52 5.06 -2.36 6.85
N ASN A 53 5.81 -3.46 6.87
CA ASN A 53 5.49 -4.66 6.11
C ASN A 53 4.50 -5.58 6.86
N LEU A 54 3.88 -6.54 6.16
CA LEU A 54 2.93 -7.48 6.76
C LEU A 54 3.51 -8.27 7.95
N GLU A 55 4.79 -8.65 7.88
CA GLU A 55 5.46 -9.37 8.97
C GLU A 55 5.65 -8.48 10.20
N GLU A 56 6.05 -7.22 10.00
CA GLU A 56 6.21 -6.26 11.09
C GLU A 56 4.87 -5.96 11.78
N LEU A 57 3.76 -5.89 11.01
CA LEU A 57 2.42 -5.72 11.58
C LEU A 57 1.99 -6.94 12.40
N LYS A 58 2.37 -8.16 12.01
CA LYS A 58 2.09 -9.37 12.81
C LYS A 58 2.86 -9.35 14.14
N ILE A 59 4.13 -8.94 14.11
CA ILE A 59 4.94 -8.83 15.33
C ILE A 59 4.30 -7.82 16.29
N LEU A 60 3.85 -6.66 15.79
CA LEU A 60 3.18 -5.67 16.63
C LEU A 60 1.86 -6.18 17.21
N GLU A 61 1.10 -6.98 16.46
CA GLU A 61 -0.09 -7.62 17.01
C GLU A 61 0.23 -8.56 18.17
N GLU A 62 1.35 -9.29 18.10
CA GLU A 62 1.78 -10.22 19.15
C GLU A 62 2.36 -9.50 20.39
N GLU A 63 3.00 -8.35 20.19
CA GLU A 63 3.63 -7.56 21.26
C GLU A 63 2.63 -6.73 22.08
N HIS A 64 1.49 -6.35 21.50
CA HIS A 64 0.51 -5.46 22.13
C HIS A 64 -0.70 -6.22 22.69
N GLN A 65 -1.10 -5.94 23.93
CA GLN A 65 -2.26 -6.56 24.60
C GLN A 65 -3.52 -5.69 24.58
N ASP A 66 -3.42 -4.46 24.05
CA ASP A 66 -4.47 -3.47 24.08
C ASP A 66 -5.49 -3.70 22.94
N ASP A 67 -6.74 -4.01 23.29
CA ASP A 67 -7.83 -4.33 22.37
C ASP A 67 -8.07 -3.25 21.30
N GLU A 68 -7.92 -1.97 21.64
CA GLU A 68 -8.19 -0.88 20.69
C GLU A 68 -7.03 -0.71 19.69
N TYR A 69 -5.80 -0.86 20.17
CA TYR A 69 -4.60 -0.88 19.33
C TYR A 69 -4.61 -2.09 18.37
N LEU A 70 -5.01 -3.26 18.86
CA LEU A 70 -5.15 -4.49 18.08
C LEU A 70 -6.18 -4.35 16.96
N LYS A 71 -7.31 -3.65 17.19
CA LYS A 71 -8.29 -3.35 16.14
C LYS A 71 -7.68 -2.51 15.02
N ILE A 72 -6.88 -1.49 15.36
CA ILE A 72 -6.20 -0.65 14.37
C ILE A 72 -5.21 -1.50 13.57
N ILE A 73 -4.33 -2.27 14.21
CA ILE A 73 -3.36 -3.13 13.51
C ILE A 73 -4.08 -4.10 12.57
N ASN A 74 -5.14 -4.75 13.04
CA ASN A 74 -5.88 -5.71 12.24
C ASN A 74 -6.54 -5.07 11.02
N LYS A 75 -7.10 -3.86 11.15
CA LYS A 75 -7.59 -3.07 10.02
C LYS A 75 -6.49 -2.82 8.99
N TYR A 76 -5.32 -2.33 9.41
CA TYR A 76 -4.18 -2.09 8.52
C TYR A 76 -3.66 -3.38 7.86
N LYS A 77 -3.63 -4.51 8.58
CA LYS A 77 -3.28 -5.82 8.00
C LYS A 77 -4.26 -6.22 6.92
N MET A 78 -5.57 -6.07 7.16
CA MET A 78 -6.60 -6.37 6.17
C MET A 78 -6.47 -5.46 4.95
N ASP A 79 -6.24 -4.15 5.15
CA ASP A 79 -6.03 -3.20 4.06
C ASP A 79 -4.81 -3.57 3.20
N ARG A 80 -3.70 -3.98 3.82
CA ARG A 80 -2.51 -4.47 3.12
C ARG A 80 -2.74 -5.77 2.36
N ILE A 81 -3.43 -6.74 2.96
CA ILE A 81 -3.81 -7.98 2.29
C ILE A 81 -4.70 -7.68 1.08
N ASN A 82 -5.66 -6.76 1.24
CA ASN A 82 -6.54 -6.32 0.17
C ASN A 82 -5.76 -5.63 -0.96
N GLU A 83 -4.76 -4.80 -0.64
CA GLU A 83 -3.87 -4.18 -1.62
C GLU A 83 -3.08 -5.22 -2.42
N ILE A 84 -2.50 -6.23 -1.74
CA ILE A 84 -1.76 -7.34 -2.38
C ILE A 84 -2.69 -8.16 -3.27
N ASN A 85 -3.88 -8.50 -2.79
CA ASN A 85 -4.89 -9.24 -3.55
C ASN A 85 -5.30 -8.46 -4.81
N LYS A 86 -5.54 -7.15 -4.68
CA LYS A 86 -5.82 -6.26 -5.82
C LYS A 86 -4.67 -6.26 -6.83
N ASN A 87 -3.42 -6.15 -6.37
CA ASN A 87 -2.24 -6.19 -7.24
C ASN A 87 -2.11 -7.54 -7.96
N ARG A 88 -2.34 -8.65 -7.27
CA ARG A 88 -2.34 -9.98 -7.87
C ARG A 88 -3.41 -10.15 -8.95
N LEU A 89 -4.60 -9.59 -8.77
CA LEU A 89 -5.67 -9.62 -9.77
C LEU A 89 -5.33 -8.80 -11.03
N LEU A 90 -4.53 -7.76 -10.87
CA LEU A 90 -4.05 -6.94 -11.99
C LEU A 90 -2.97 -7.68 -12.78
N ASP A 91 -2.14 -8.48 -12.12
CA ASP A 91 -1.00 -9.22 -12.70
C ASP A 91 -1.42 -10.42 -13.56
N ARG A 92 -2.11 -10.12 -14.67
CA ARG A 92 -2.63 -11.11 -15.63
C ARG A 92 -1.60 -11.55 -16.67
N TYR A 93 -0.77 -10.62 -17.13
CA TYR A 93 0.18 -10.83 -18.20
C TYR A 93 1.54 -11.24 -17.63
N GLY A 94 2.59 -11.20 -18.45
CA GLY A 94 3.93 -11.62 -18.06
C GLY A 94 4.87 -11.86 -19.23
N ASP A 95 4.32 -11.93 -20.44
CA ASP A 95 5.05 -12.13 -21.68
C ASP A 95 4.72 -11.06 -22.71
N VAL A 96 5.46 -11.09 -23.82
CA VAL A 96 5.23 -10.25 -25.00
C VAL A 96 4.48 -11.04 -26.05
N TYR A 97 3.28 -10.58 -26.39
CA TYR A 97 2.41 -11.25 -27.36
C TYR A 97 2.63 -10.74 -28.78
N GLU A 98 2.64 -11.65 -29.75
CA GLU A 98 2.73 -11.31 -31.17
C GLU A 98 1.35 -11.00 -31.74
N ILE A 99 1.25 -9.90 -32.49
CA ILE A 99 -0.02 -9.42 -33.05
C ILE A 99 0.06 -9.36 -34.57
N SER A 100 -1.01 -9.83 -35.19
CA SER A 100 -1.33 -9.65 -36.61
C SER A 100 -2.44 -8.61 -36.80
N LYS A 101 -2.68 -8.19 -38.06
CA LYS A 101 -3.75 -7.25 -38.42
C LYS A 101 -5.12 -7.69 -37.92
N GLU A 102 -5.43 -8.98 -38.10
CA GLU A 102 -6.73 -9.58 -37.78
C GLU A 102 -6.98 -9.60 -36.28
N THR A 103 -5.95 -9.88 -35.49
CA THR A 103 -5.99 -9.92 -34.02
C THR A 103 -5.90 -8.55 -33.36
N PHE A 104 -5.64 -7.47 -34.11
CA PHE A 104 -5.39 -6.14 -33.54
C PHE A 104 -6.56 -5.64 -32.69
N ILE A 105 -7.79 -5.80 -33.19
CA ILE A 105 -8.99 -5.28 -32.54
C ILE A 105 -9.22 -5.99 -31.19
N THR A 106 -9.11 -7.30 -31.17
CA THR A 106 -9.33 -8.11 -29.97
C THR A 106 -8.19 -7.95 -28.97
N GLU A 107 -6.94 -8.10 -29.42
CA GLU A 107 -5.77 -8.12 -28.55
C GLU A 107 -5.39 -6.74 -28.01
N ILE A 108 -5.84 -5.64 -28.64
CA ILE A 108 -5.50 -4.27 -28.24
C ILE A 108 -6.74 -3.49 -27.80
N ASN A 109 -7.73 -3.32 -28.69
CA ASN A 109 -8.88 -2.47 -28.36
C ASN A 109 -9.77 -3.12 -27.30
N GLU A 110 -10.11 -4.40 -27.43
CA GLU A 110 -10.94 -5.10 -26.45
C GLU A 110 -10.15 -5.41 -25.17
N ALA A 111 -8.91 -5.89 -25.30
CA ALA A 111 -8.05 -6.14 -24.14
C ALA A 111 -7.82 -4.87 -23.30
N SER A 112 -7.72 -3.69 -23.92
CA SER A 112 -7.56 -2.43 -23.17
C SER A 112 -8.84 -1.96 -22.47
N LYS A 113 -10.03 -2.35 -22.95
CA LYS A 113 -11.33 -2.11 -22.28
C LYS A 113 -11.55 -3.03 -21.08
N HIS A 114 -10.89 -4.18 -21.05
CA HIS A 114 -11.07 -5.13 -19.96
C HIS A 114 -10.63 -4.51 -18.63
N ASN A 115 -11.55 -4.40 -17.68
CA ASN A 115 -11.27 -3.99 -16.31
C ASN A 115 -11.08 -5.24 -15.42
N PRO A 116 -9.89 -5.50 -14.87
CA PRO A 116 -9.65 -6.63 -13.96
C PRO A 116 -10.48 -6.59 -12.67
N PHE A 117 -11.02 -5.42 -12.30
CA PHE A 117 -11.88 -5.28 -11.12
C PHE A 117 -13.39 -5.43 -11.41
N SER A 118 -13.78 -5.69 -12.66
CA SER A 118 -15.20 -5.80 -13.05
C SER A 118 -15.97 -6.85 -12.22
N ASN A 119 -15.35 -7.99 -11.93
CA ASN A 119 -16.00 -9.08 -11.19
C ASN A 119 -16.23 -8.79 -9.70
N ILE A 120 -15.49 -7.84 -9.10
CA ILE A 120 -15.58 -7.52 -7.67
C ILE A 120 -16.74 -6.54 -7.39
N ASN A 121 -17.05 -5.65 -8.33
CA ASN A 121 -18.07 -4.62 -8.13
C ASN A 121 -19.51 -5.12 -8.37
N ASN A 122 -19.70 -6.40 -8.66
CA ASN A 122 -21.02 -7.00 -8.86
C ASN A 122 -21.72 -7.33 -7.53
N SER A 123 -21.04 -7.22 -6.39
CA SER A 123 -21.66 -7.24 -5.07
C SER A 123 -22.06 -5.82 -4.65
N GLU A 124 -23.31 -5.47 -5.00
CA GLU A 124 -24.24 -4.53 -4.36
C GLU A 124 -23.75 -3.13 -3.92
N GLU A 125 -24.43 -2.13 -4.51
CA GLU A 125 -24.68 -0.77 -4.01
C GLU A 125 -23.47 0.17 -3.75
N ILE A 126 -23.17 1.00 -4.75
CA ILE A 126 -23.24 2.49 -4.66
C ILE A 126 -23.28 2.97 -6.12
N ASN A 127 -24.50 3.04 -6.65
CA ASN A 127 -24.83 3.83 -7.84
C ASN A 127 -25.17 5.23 -7.37
N GLU A 128 -24.19 6.04 -6.96
CA GLU A 128 -24.46 7.48 -6.80
C GLU A 128 -23.16 8.30 -6.87
N VAL A 129 -23.09 9.07 -7.97
CA VAL A 129 -22.22 10.23 -8.21
C VAL A 129 -20.71 9.98 -8.10
N LYS A 130 -20.12 9.28 -9.07
CA LYS A 130 -18.67 9.39 -9.35
C LYS A 130 -18.45 9.42 -10.85
N GLU A 131 -17.71 10.42 -11.33
CA GLU A 131 -17.18 10.50 -12.70
C GLU A 131 -16.83 9.10 -13.20
N LYS A 132 -17.22 8.75 -14.44
CA LYS A 132 -16.83 7.49 -15.08
C LYS A 132 -15.30 7.42 -15.12
N LYS A 133 -14.66 6.97 -14.04
CA LYS A 133 -13.24 6.63 -14.03
C LYS A 133 -13.12 5.56 -15.10
N LYS A 134 -12.48 5.95 -16.21
CA LYS A 134 -12.22 5.05 -17.32
C LYS A 134 -11.36 3.93 -16.73
N ASN A 135 -11.97 2.79 -16.48
CA ASN A 135 -11.29 1.61 -15.98
C ASN A 135 -10.92 0.77 -17.19
N GLY A 136 -9.66 0.35 -17.26
CA GLY A 136 -9.15 -0.43 -18.36
C GLY A 136 -7.79 -1.01 -18.03
N THR A 137 -7.23 -1.72 -18.99
CA THR A 137 -5.86 -2.23 -18.91
C THR A 137 -5.00 -1.48 -19.92
N TYR A 138 -3.79 -1.11 -19.51
CA TYR A 138 -2.82 -0.56 -20.45
C TYR A 138 -2.32 -1.65 -21.39
N VAL A 139 -2.36 -1.37 -22.69
CA VAL A 139 -1.79 -2.22 -23.73
C VAL A 139 -0.73 -1.42 -24.47
N VAL A 140 0.50 -1.93 -24.46
CA VAL A 140 1.65 -1.33 -25.15
C VAL A 140 1.94 -2.17 -26.38
N LEU A 141 1.88 -1.55 -27.55
CA LEU A 141 2.19 -2.17 -28.84
C LEU A 141 3.49 -1.60 -29.40
N HIS A 142 4.46 -2.46 -29.65
CA HIS A 142 5.68 -2.16 -30.37
C HIS A 142 5.54 -2.58 -31.85
N LEU A 143 5.44 -1.60 -32.73
CA LEU A 143 5.57 -1.82 -34.17
C LEU A 143 7.05 -1.90 -34.51
N TYR A 144 7.45 -2.99 -35.15
CA TYR A 144 8.87 -3.29 -35.37
C TYR A 144 9.17 -3.78 -36.79
N SER A 145 10.45 -3.67 -37.17
CA SER A 145 11.04 -4.27 -38.36
C SER A 145 12.34 -4.96 -37.96
N ASP A 146 12.60 -6.17 -38.49
CA ASP A 146 13.85 -6.90 -38.23
C ASP A 146 15.05 -6.28 -38.96
N ASN A 147 14.83 -5.31 -39.84
CA ASN A 147 15.91 -4.56 -40.49
C ASN A 147 16.47 -3.46 -39.58
N VAL A 148 15.70 -3.02 -38.59
CA VAL A 148 16.07 -1.92 -37.69
C VAL A 148 16.69 -2.47 -36.40
N ILE A 149 17.95 -2.13 -36.13
CA ILE A 149 18.70 -2.62 -34.96
C ILE A 149 18.02 -2.24 -33.64
N ALA A 150 17.50 -1.02 -33.54
CA ALA A 150 16.80 -0.54 -32.35
C ALA A 150 15.55 -1.37 -32.01
N CYS A 151 14.84 -1.85 -33.02
CA CYS A 151 13.69 -2.74 -32.84
C CYS A 151 14.10 -4.07 -32.19
N LYS A 152 15.25 -4.64 -32.60
CA LYS A 152 15.77 -5.89 -32.03
C LYS A 152 16.12 -5.75 -30.55
N ILE A 153 16.80 -4.65 -30.19
CA ILE A 153 17.16 -4.36 -28.80
C ILE A 153 15.89 -4.16 -27.97
N LEU A 154 14.94 -3.37 -28.47
CA LEU A 154 13.67 -3.11 -27.80
C LEU A 154 12.85 -4.40 -27.60
N ASN A 155 12.85 -5.32 -28.57
CA ASN A 155 12.20 -6.62 -28.42
C ASN A 155 12.78 -7.47 -27.28
N LYS A 156 14.08 -7.34 -26.97
CA LYS A 156 14.69 -8.01 -25.80
C LYS A 156 14.23 -7.35 -24.51
N ILE A 157 14.31 -6.02 -24.45
CA ILE A 157 13.91 -5.23 -23.28
C ILE A 157 12.44 -5.43 -22.93
N LEU A 158 11.55 -5.49 -23.94
CA LEU A 158 10.13 -5.71 -23.75
C LEU A 158 9.84 -7.04 -23.05
N LYS A 159 10.61 -8.10 -23.33
CA LYS A 159 10.45 -9.40 -22.65
C LYS A 159 10.75 -9.29 -21.16
N GLU A 160 11.85 -8.63 -20.81
CA GLU A 160 12.23 -8.44 -19.41
C GLU A 160 11.21 -7.58 -18.65
N ILE A 161 10.68 -6.54 -19.30
CA ILE A 161 9.73 -5.60 -18.69
C ILE A 161 8.33 -6.21 -18.55
N ALA A 162 7.92 -7.08 -19.48
CA ALA A 162 6.65 -7.79 -19.39
C ALA A 162 6.58 -8.67 -18.13
N ILE A 163 7.68 -9.34 -17.78
CA ILE A 163 7.77 -10.17 -16.57
C ILE A 163 7.63 -9.31 -15.31
N LYS A 164 8.22 -8.10 -15.31
CA LYS A 164 8.19 -7.18 -14.17
C LYS A 164 6.84 -6.47 -14.00
N HIS A 165 6.12 -6.19 -15.09
CA HIS A 165 4.89 -5.41 -15.09
C HIS A 165 3.73 -6.20 -15.70
N LYS A 166 3.34 -7.26 -14.99
CA LYS A 166 2.26 -8.18 -15.36
C LYS A 166 0.87 -7.55 -15.48
N TYR A 167 0.67 -6.37 -14.89
CA TYR A 167 -0.55 -5.58 -15.02
C TYR A 167 -0.67 -4.79 -16.32
N ILE A 168 0.38 -4.78 -17.15
CA ILE A 168 0.39 -4.16 -18.48
C ILE A 168 0.51 -5.26 -19.52
N LYS A 169 -0.27 -5.17 -20.58
CA LYS A 169 -0.15 -6.07 -21.72
C LYS A 169 0.90 -5.54 -22.68
N PHE A 170 2.01 -6.24 -22.84
CA PHE A 170 3.02 -5.90 -23.84
C PHE A 170 2.83 -6.74 -25.09
N THR A 171 2.85 -6.08 -26.24
CA THR A 171 2.56 -6.68 -27.52
C THR A 171 3.53 -6.15 -28.57
N LYS A 172 3.82 -6.95 -29.59
CA LYS A 172 4.67 -6.56 -30.72
C LYS A 172 4.07 -7.06 -32.02
N GLY A 173 4.35 -6.37 -33.10
CA GLY A 173 4.05 -6.90 -34.43
C GLY A 173 4.79 -6.16 -35.54
N VAL A 174 4.90 -6.84 -36.68
CA VAL A 174 5.60 -6.31 -37.85
C VAL A 174 4.81 -5.11 -38.38
N TYR A 175 5.48 -3.96 -38.50
CA TYR A 175 4.85 -2.68 -38.82
C TYR A 175 3.93 -2.76 -40.06
N ASN A 176 4.44 -3.33 -41.16
CA ASN A 176 3.72 -3.42 -42.44
C ASN A 176 2.54 -4.41 -42.41
N LYS A 177 2.57 -5.38 -41.49
CA LYS A 177 1.45 -6.33 -41.34
C LYS A 177 0.30 -5.68 -40.57
N ILE A 178 0.58 -4.83 -39.60
CA ILE A 178 -0.45 -4.20 -38.77
C ILE A 178 -1.02 -2.95 -39.46
N ILE A 179 -0.14 -2.09 -39.97
CA ILE A 179 -0.50 -0.83 -40.61
C ILE A 179 0.08 -0.85 -42.02
N GLU A 180 -0.80 -0.95 -43.01
CA GLU A 180 -0.42 -0.91 -44.42
C GLU A 180 0.26 0.41 -44.76
N ASN A 181 1.34 0.35 -45.54
CA ASN A 181 2.11 1.52 -45.99
C ASN A 181 2.68 2.40 -44.86
N TYR A 182 2.84 1.86 -43.64
CA TYR A 182 3.50 2.60 -42.56
C TYR A 182 5.00 2.75 -42.87
N PRO A 183 5.61 3.94 -42.72
CA PRO A 183 6.98 4.15 -43.15
C PRO A 183 8.00 3.59 -42.15
N GLU A 184 9.01 2.88 -42.66
CA GLU A 184 10.04 2.20 -41.84
C GLU A 184 10.91 3.19 -41.05
N ASN A 185 11.11 4.40 -41.58
CA ASN A 185 11.88 5.47 -40.93
C ASN A 185 11.25 6.04 -39.65
N LYS A 186 10.01 5.65 -39.33
CA LYS A 186 9.33 6.01 -38.07
C LYS A 186 9.53 4.97 -36.98
N LEU A 187 10.15 3.84 -37.28
CA LEU A 187 10.40 2.76 -36.33
C LEU A 187 11.64 3.04 -35.46
N PRO A 188 11.70 2.47 -34.24
CA PRO A 188 10.64 1.73 -33.55
C PRO A 188 9.51 2.64 -33.08
N THR A 189 8.26 2.21 -33.28
CA THR A 189 7.05 2.94 -32.87
C THR A 189 6.38 2.23 -31.73
N ILE A 190 6.02 2.99 -30.69
CA ILE A 190 5.22 2.51 -29.56
C ILE A 190 3.85 3.16 -29.57
N LEU A 191 2.82 2.34 -29.50
CA LEU A 191 1.44 2.77 -29.29
C LEU A 191 0.98 2.31 -27.91
N ILE A 192 0.39 3.22 -27.15
CA ILE A 192 -0.15 2.92 -25.82
C ILE A 192 -1.67 3.10 -25.87
N TYR A 193 -2.38 2.01 -25.60
CA TYR A 193 -3.83 1.97 -25.54
C TYR A 193 -4.32 1.83 -24.11
N TYR A 194 -5.45 2.45 -23.83
CA TYR A 194 -6.16 2.34 -22.56
C TYR A 194 -7.65 2.52 -22.79
N ASN A 195 -8.46 1.63 -22.22
CA ASN A 195 -9.91 1.64 -22.32
C ASN A 195 -10.43 1.79 -23.77
N GLY A 196 -9.83 1.07 -24.71
CA GLY A 196 -10.20 1.08 -26.13
C GLY A 196 -9.75 2.30 -26.92
N THR A 197 -9.00 3.21 -26.31
CA THR A 197 -8.50 4.44 -26.96
C THR A 197 -6.98 4.45 -27.04
N CYS A 198 -6.44 4.95 -28.15
CA CYS A 198 -4.99 5.19 -28.27
C CYS A 198 -4.65 6.47 -27.48
N MET A 199 -3.91 6.33 -26.40
CA MET A 199 -3.48 7.45 -25.55
C MET A 199 -2.25 8.14 -26.13
N HIS A 200 -1.26 7.35 -26.54
CA HIS A 200 0.02 7.87 -26.99
C HIS A 200 0.51 7.11 -28.21
N GLN A 201 0.99 7.87 -29.19
CA GLN A 201 1.66 7.37 -30.37
C GLN A 201 3.06 7.97 -30.42
N ILE A 202 4.07 7.12 -30.27
CA ILE A 202 5.46 7.53 -30.09
C ILE A 202 6.25 6.93 -31.23
N CYS A 203 6.43 7.72 -32.28
CA CYS A 203 7.26 7.38 -33.42
C CYS A 203 8.73 7.69 -33.09
N ASN A 204 9.66 6.96 -33.69
CA ASN A 204 11.10 7.13 -33.48
C ASN A 204 11.45 7.18 -32.00
N LEU A 205 11.15 6.09 -31.27
CA LEU A 205 11.39 6.00 -29.84
C LEU A 205 12.81 6.46 -29.44
N ILE A 206 13.80 6.17 -30.29
CA ILE A 206 15.21 6.55 -30.07
C ILE A 206 15.37 8.05 -29.80
N ASN A 207 14.58 8.90 -30.47
CA ASN A 207 14.65 10.35 -30.32
C ASN A 207 14.12 10.82 -28.96
N ASN A 208 13.29 10.00 -28.29
CA ASN A 208 12.75 10.29 -26.97
C ASN A 208 13.65 9.79 -25.84
N ILE A 209 14.70 9.04 -26.16
CA ILE A 209 15.65 8.49 -25.20
C ILE A 209 16.93 9.31 -25.25
N ASN A 210 17.25 9.98 -24.14
CA ASN A 210 18.48 10.74 -24.02
C ASN A 210 19.69 9.82 -24.23
N GLY A 211 20.61 10.19 -25.13
CA GLY A 211 21.76 9.35 -25.50
C GLY A 211 21.49 8.33 -26.62
N GLY A 212 20.29 8.33 -27.20
CA GLY A 212 19.95 7.53 -28.38
C GLY A 212 20.05 6.03 -28.16
N LEU A 213 20.50 5.30 -29.20
CA LEU A 213 20.50 3.84 -29.22
C LEU A 213 21.39 3.23 -28.12
N ASN A 214 22.52 3.86 -27.81
CA ASN A 214 23.50 3.34 -26.85
C ASN A 214 22.97 3.32 -25.41
N ASN A 215 21.95 4.14 -25.12
CA ASN A 215 21.32 4.22 -23.82
C ASN A 215 19.96 3.50 -23.76
N LEU A 216 19.58 2.75 -24.81
CA LEU A 216 18.37 1.94 -24.82
C LEU A 216 18.59 0.68 -23.97
N ASN A 217 18.38 0.84 -22.65
CA ASN A 217 18.46 -0.21 -21.64
C ASN A 217 17.11 -0.37 -20.91
N LEU A 218 16.96 -1.44 -20.13
CA LEU A 218 15.77 -1.68 -19.31
C LEU A 218 15.41 -0.49 -18.43
N LYS A 219 16.38 0.09 -17.71
CA LYS A 219 16.15 1.26 -16.85
C LYS A 219 15.70 2.50 -17.62
N SER A 220 16.29 2.75 -18.78
CA SER A 220 15.93 3.89 -19.64
C SER A 220 14.52 3.75 -20.19
N PHE A 221 14.14 2.53 -20.60
CA PHE A 221 12.80 2.24 -21.07
C PHE A 221 11.74 2.29 -19.97
N GLU A 222 12.07 1.81 -18.76
CA GLU A 222 11.20 1.98 -17.59
C GLU A 222 10.97 3.46 -17.28
N ASN A 223 12.03 4.27 -17.28
CA ASN A 223 11.90 5.72 -17.07
C ASN A 223 11.04 6.37 -18.16
N PHE A 224 11.17 5.92 -19.40
CA PHE A 224 10.30 6.33 -20.50
C PHE A 224 8.83 5.98 -20.21
N LEU A 225 8.52 4.75 -19.77
CA LEU A 225 7.14 4.37 -19.42
C LEU A 225 6.60 5.14 -18.20
N LYS A 226 7.47 5.47 -17.22
CA LYS A 226 7.10 6.32 -16.07
C LYS A 226 6.66 7.72 -16.52
N LYS A 227 7.31 8.30 -17.53
CA LYS A 227 6.94 9.62 -18.08
C LYS A 227 5.50 9.68 -18.58
N TYR A 228 4.95 8.56 -19.06
CA TYR A 228 3.57 8.44 -19.53
C TYR A 228 2.59 7.99 -18.43
N ASN A 229 3.04 7.90 -17.17
CA ASN A 229 2.23 7.51 -16.01
C ASN A 229 1.53 6.15 -16.17
N ILE A 230 2.13 5.22 -16.92
CA ILE A 230 1.58 3.88 -17.17
C ILE A 230 2.01 2.90 -16.06
N LEU A 231 3.20 3.14 -15.49
CA LEU A 231 3.74 2.30 -14.43
C LEU A 231 3.13 2.68 -13.08
N LYS A 232 2.68 1.67 -12.33
CA LYS A 232 2.29 1.85 -10.93
C LYS A 232 3.52 2.27 -10.13
N GLN A 233 3.38 3.33 -9.36
CA GLN A 233 4.36 3.67 -8.34
C GLN A 233 4.32 2.55 -7.29
N GLN A 234 5.41 1.78 -7.17
CA GLN A 234 5.55 0.87 -6.06
C GLN A 234 5.60 1.72 -4.78
N LYS A 235 4.47 1.81 -4.06
CA LYS A 235 4.47 2.12 -2.63
C LYS A 235 4.88 0.86 -1.88
N CYS A 236 6.11 0.38 -2.12
CA CYS A 236 6.66 -0.74 -1.37
C CYS A 236 8.12 -0.43 -1.06
N ALA A 237 8.39 -0.39 0.23
CA ALA A 237 9.71 -0.30 0.83
C ALA A 237 10.66 -1.33 0.22
N ASN A 238 11.92 -0.93 0.12
CA ASN A 238 13.03 -1.73 -0.37
C ASN A 238 13.04 -3.14 0.26
N ILE A 239 12.75 -4.16 -0.54
CA ILE A 239 13.20 -5.52 -0.25
C ILE A 239 14.38 -5.78 -1.19
N THR A 240 15.58 -5.59 -0.66
CA THR A 240 16.79 -6.15 -1.24
C THR A 240 16.73 -7.68 -1.09
N ASN A 241 16.16 -8.35 -2.08
CA ASN A 241 16.43 -9.77 -2.30
C ASN A 241 17.79 -9.91 -2.99
N SER A 242 18.87 -9.88 -2.22
CA SER A 242 20.14 -10.47 -2.65
C SER A 242 20.08 -11.97 -2.37
N SER A 243 19.39 -12.72 -3.25
CA SER A 243 19.55 -14.17 -3.35
C SER A 243 20.41 -14.46 -4.57
N SER A 244 21.73 -14.39 -4.37
CA SER A 244 22.70 -14.99 -5.28
C SER A 244 22.48 -16.50 -5.28
N ASN A 245 22.09 -17.02 -6.44
CA ASN A 245 22.10 -18.44 -6.75
C ASN A 245 23.54 -18.95 -6.75
N GLU A 246 23.88 -19.83 -5.81
CA GLU A 246 24.92 -20.84 -6.01
C GLU A 246 24.34 -22.18 -5.54
N ASN A 247 24.16 -23.09 -6.50
CA ASN A 247 23.92 -24.51 -6.25
C ASN A 247 25.23 -25.23 -6.58
N THR A 248 25.84 -25.89 -5.58
CA THR A 248 26.57 -27.17 -5.73
C THR A 248 26.76 -27.83 -4.36
N ASP A 249 26.02 -28.92 -4.17
CA ASP A 249 26.32 -30.23 -3.56
C ASP A 249 26.84 -30.43 -2.11
N SER A 250 25.96 -31.10 -1.35
CA SER A 250 26.10 -32.24 -0.42
C SER A 250 27.21 -32.29 0.64
N SER A 251 26.83 -32.34 1.93
CA SER A 251 26.95 -33.51 2.84
C SER A 251 26.64 -33.14 4.31
N ASP A 252 25.94 -34.07 4.97
CA ASP A 252 25.70 -34.39 6.39
C ASP A 252 25.99 -33.45 7.59
N SER A 253 25.11 -33.65 8.59
CA SER A 253 25.26 -33.60 10.06
C SER A 253 24.68 -32.42 10.84
N ASP A 254 24.04 -32.81 11.94
CA ASP A 254 23.29 -32.03 12.92
C ASP A 254 24.05 -30.85 13.52
N THR A 255 23.35 -29.73 13.77
CA THR A 255 23.22 -29.00 15.06
C THR A 255 22.84 -27.52 14.91
N GLU A 256 22.06 -27.05 15.88
CA GLU A 256 21.83 -25.66 16.30
C GLU A 256 20.93 -24.72 15.47
N LYS A 257 19.73 -24.49 16.05
CA LYS A 257 18.82 -23.37 15.76
C LYS A 257 19.51 -22.02 15.97
N ARG A 258 20.16 -21.48 14.94
CA ARG A 258 20.60 -20.09 14.90
C ARG A 258 19.41 -19.14 14.74
N LYS A 259 18.97 -18.57 15.87
CA LYS A 259 18.07 -17.41 15.90
C LYS A 259 18.71 -16.28 15.08
N LYS A 260 18.01 -15.81 14.04
CA LYS A 260 18.42 -14.64 13.27
C LYS A 260 18.15 -13.40 14.11
N ASN A 261 19.21 -12.73 14.54
CA ASN A 261 19.13 -11.43 15.19
C ASN A 261 18.70 -10.39 14.15
N ILE A 262 17.40 -10.15 14.04
CA ILE A 262 16.86 -8.93 13.43
C ILE A 262 17.20 -7.84 14.44
N ARG A 263 18.27 -7.09 14.17
CA ARG A 263 18.57 -5.87 14.90
C ARG A 263 17.52 -4.85 14.50
N THR A 264 16.37 -4.89 15.16
CA THR A 264 15.45 -3.76 15.16
C THR A 264 16.25 -2.58 15.69
N GLN A 265 16.52 -1.60 14.82
CA GLN A 265 16.94 -0.30 15.29
C GLN A 265 15.72 0.22 16.04
N LYS A 266 15.69 -0.05 17.35
CA LYS A 266 14.77 0.56 18.29
C LYS A 266 15.01 2.07 18.21
N GLN A 267 14.41 2.73 17.24
CA GLN A 267 14.02 4.11 17.43
C GLN A 267 12.92 4.04 18.48
N TYR A 268 13.36 4.08 19.73
CA TYR A 268 12.53 4.37 20.87
C TYR A 268 11.82 5.69 20.58
N MET A 269 10.59 5.62 20.08
CA MET A 269 9.56 6.53 20.55
C MET A 269 9.14 5.97 21.91
N SER A 270 9.95 6.25 22.92
CA SER A 270 9.62 5.97 24.31
C SER A 270 8.40 6.82 24.69
N PHE A 271 7.21 6.23 24.68
CA PHE A 271 6.12 6.70 25.53
C PHE A 271 6.10 5.82 26.77
N ASN A 272 7.07 6.05 27.65
CA ASN A 272 7.04 5.59 29.02
C ASN A 272 6.11 6.52 29.82
N LEU A 273 4.88 6.10 30.07
CA LEU A 273 4.23 6.39 31.35
C LEU A 273 3.89 5.04 31.98
N PHE A 274 4.03 4.94 33.29
CA PHE A 274 3.95 3.71 34.11
C PHE A 274 5.24 2.89 34.17
N SER A 275 6.24 3.48 34.85
CA SER A 275 7.10 2.70 35.73
C SER A 275 6.74 3.04 37.17
N ASN A 276 6.02 2.16 37.86
CA ASN A 276 6.27 1.97 39.28
C ASN A 276 6.02 0.52 39.69
N ARG A 277 7.13 -0.12 40.07
CA ARG A 277 7.34 -1.23 41.02
C ARG A 277 6.17 -2.19 41.28
N ASN A 278 6.36 -3.44 40.88
CA ASN A 278 5.80 -4.58 41.60
C ASN A 278 6.61 -4.81 42.88
N GLU A 279 5.97 -4.69 44.04
CA GLU A 279 6.21 -5.57 45.17
C GLU A 279 4.94 -6.41 45.37
N GLU A 280 5.11 -7.73 45.37
CA GLU A 280 4.10 -8.74 45.66
C GLU A 280 3.50 -8.51 47.06
N TYR A 281 2.19 -8.68 47.22
CA TYR A 281 1.54 -9.54 48.24
C TYR A 281 0.01 -9.44 48.09
N ASP A 282 -0.63 -10.57 47.78
CA ASP A 282 -2.08 -10.77 47.88
C ASP A 282 -2.53 -10.80 49.36
N SER A 283 -3.66 -10.14 49.61
CA SER A 283 -4.45 -10.23 50.86
C SER A 283 -5.51 -11.34 50.76
N SER A 284 -5.80 -12.00 51.88
CA SER A 284 -7.04 -12.77 52.02
C SER A 284 -8.17 -11.95 52.68
N SER A 285 -9.32 -12.01 52.02
CA SER A 285 -10.68 -12.19 52.55
C SER A 285 -11.35 -11.08 53.38
N ASN A 286 -12.37 -10.45 52.80
CA ASN A 286 -13.81 -10.68 53.10
C ASN A 286 -14.68 -9.64 52.35
N GLU A 287 -15.49 -10.11 51.39
CA GLU A 287 -16.95 -10.34 51.50
C GLU A 287 -17.80 -9.07 51.54
N SER A 288 -18.49 -8.78 50.43
CA SER A 288 -19.97 -8.72 50.39
C SER A 288 -20.45 -8.29 48.98
N GLU A 289 -21.46 -9.01 48.49
CA GLU A 289 -22.17 -8.83 47.21
C GLU A 289 -22.73 -7.41 47.01
N MET A 290 -22.89 -6.99 45.74
CA MET A 290 -24.15 -6.45 45.18
C MET A 290 -24.02 -6.10 43.68
N LYS A 291 -24.70 -6.89 42.84
CA LYS A 291 -25.39 -6.60 41.55
C LYS A 291 -24.78 -5.56 40.59
N SER A 292 -24.14 -6.04 39.52
CA SER A 292 -23.80 -5.24 38.35
C SER A 292 -25.02 -5.01 37.44
N LYS A 293 -25.41 -3.75 37.27
CA LYS A 293 -26.24 -3.29 36.14
C LYS A 293 -25.35 -3.24 34.90
N GLY A 294 -25.73 -4.01 33.88
CA GLY A 294 -25.05 -3.98 32.58
C GLY A 294 -25.19 -2.63 31.89
N TYR A 295 -24.11 -2.17 31.28
CA TYR A 295 -24.12 -1.25 30.15
C TYR A 295 -23.14 -1.76 29.09
N SER A 296 -23.68 -2.54 28.16
CA SER A 296 -23.11 -2.69 26.84
C SER A 296 -23.23 -1.34 26.13
N SER A 297 -22.12 -0.64 25.91
CA SER A 297 -22.07 0.40 24.89
C SER A 297 -20.76 0.32 24.11
N SER A 298 -20.81 -0.46 23.03
CA SER A 298 -19.82 -0.42 21.95
C SER A 298 -19.86 0.95 21.29
N LEU A 299 -18.70 1.60 21.18
CA LEU A 299 -18.53 2.94 20.57
C LEU A 299 -18.84 3.00 19.07
N MET A 300 -19.25 1.89 18.44
CA MET A 300 -19.64 1.89 17.02
C MET A 300 -20.99 2.56 16.74
N ASP A 301 -21.89 2.68 17.71
CA ASP A 301 -23.23 3.27 17.47
C ASP A 301 -23.27 4.82 17.47
N ARG A 302 -22.22 5.50 17.96
CA ARG A 302 -22.22 6.99 18.00
C ARG A 302 -21.97 7.65 16.65
N LYS A 303 -21.48 6.91 15.64
CA LYS A 303 -21.20 7.48 14.30
C LYS A 303 -22.42 7.45 13.36
N ILE A 304 -23.58 6.95 13.77
CA ILE A 304 -24.80 6.92 12.94
C ILE A 304 -25.73 8.13 13.16
N SER A 305 -25.53 8.94 14.21
CA SER A 305 -26.46 10.03 14.56
C SER A 305 -25.98 11.46 14.25
N LEU A 306 -24.97 11.66 13.41
CA LEU A 306 -24.47 13.00 13.05
C LEU A 306 -24.52 13.32 11.54
N SER A 307 -25.41 12.66 10.80
CA SER A 307 -25.68 12.98 9.38
C SER A 307 -27.17 13.23 9.08
N ARG A 308 -27.91 13.76 10.04
CA ARG A 308 -29.21 14.42 9.80
C ARG A 308 -29.35 15.59 10.76
N LEU A 309 -28.89 16.76 10.31
CA LEU A 309 -29.48 18.09 10.52
C LEU A 309 -28.80 19.03 9.52
#